data_AF-A0A970J678-F1
#
_entry.id   AF-A0A970J678-F1
#
_cell.length_a   1.000
_cell.length_b   1.000
_cell.length_c   1.000
_cell.angle_alpha   90.00
_cell.angle_beta   90.00
_cell.angle_gamma   90.00
#
_symmetry.space_group_name_H-M   'P 1'
#
loop_
_entity.id
_entity.type
_entity.pdbx_description
1 polymer ?
#
loop_
_entity_poly.entity_id
_entity_poly.type
_entity_poly.pdbx_seq_one_letter_code
_entity_poly.pdbx_strand_id
1 'polypeptide(L)'
;MKAIKQVLVEKYLGKHLDLRVRLFNILAAVSFGLLYLSITTGNYQLGYILTVVFIFLILFPAAFFVSDGYRGGMPTFFVFAVTISVFMLRGRTAFIVTALELVLYVALCVYAYFRPDSVQHFASEGDMLQDIILSFVTVSISLGIIMHYHFRLNYEQQKELEKAREEALALSRVKTSFLTNTAMRSARPSTWFSA
;
A
#
# COMPACT_ATOMS: atom_id res chain seq x y z
N MET A 1 -23.76 18.86 27.80
CA MET A 1 -23.16 18.11 26.68
C MET A 1 -23.31 18.77 25.30
N LYS A 2 -24.41 19.48 24.97
CA LYS A 2 -24.56 20.16 23.65
C LYS A 2 -23.58 21.33 23.46
N ALA A 3 -23.30 22.10 24.51
CA ALA A 3 -22.37 23.24 24.46
C ALA A 3 -20.92 22.86 24.14
N ILE A 4 -20.44 21.71 24.65
CA ILE A 4 -19.05 21.25 24.39
C ILE A 4 -18.88 20.81 22.93
N LYS A 5 -19.89 20.17 22.34
CA LYS A 5 -19.89 19.84 20.89
C LYS A 5 -19.88 21.10 20.04
N GLN A 6 -20.66 22.13 20.40
CA GLN A 6 -20.70 23.40 19.67
C GLN A 6 -19.35 24.13 19.74
N VAL A 7 -18.72 24.18 20.92
CA VAL A 7 -17.39 24.80 21.11
C VAL A 7 -16.29 24.02 20.37
N LEU A 8 -16.34 22.68 20.33
CA LEU A 8 -15.37 21.90 19.54
C LEU A 8 -15.55 22.11 18.03
N VAL A 9 -16.79 22.17 17.56
CA VAL A 9 -17.11 22.42 16.15
C VAL A 9 -16.68 23.83 15.75
N GLU A 10 -16.92 24.84 16.57
CA GLU A 10 -16.53 26.22 16.26
C GLU A 10 -15.00 26.44 16.31
N LYS A 11 -14.30 25.69 17.17
CA LYS A 11 -12.83 25.75 17.32
C LYS A 11 -12.07 24.98 16.23
N TYR A 12 -12.67 23.92 15.65
CA TYR A 12 -12.12 23.17 14.51
C TYR A 12 -12.64 23.63 13.14
N LEU A 13 -13.83 24.23 13.10
CA LEU A 13 -14.52 24.68 11.89
C LEU A 13 -14.62 26.23 11.83
N GLY A 14 -13.75 26.91 12.58
CA GLY A 14 -13.67 28.37 12.60
C GLY A 14 -13.26 28.91 11.24
N LYS A 15 -14.09 29.78 10.67
CA LYS A 15 -13.98 30.37 9.32
C LYS A 15 -12.73 31.24 9.07
N HIS A 16 -11.86 31.37 10.07
CA HIS A 16 -10.63 32.17 10.06
C HIS A 16 -9.33 31.34 10.18
N LEU A 17 -9.43 30.00 10.15
CA LEU A 17 -8.25 29.14 10.28
C LEU A 17 -7.62 28.84 8.91
N ASP A 18 -6.35 29.22 8.81
CA ASP A 18 -5.41 29.14 7.68
C ASP A 18 -5.68 28.03 6.65
N LEU A 19 -5.60 28.36 5.35
CA LEU A 19 -5.75 27.42 4.22
C LEU A 19 -4.89 26.15 4.42
N ARG A 20 -3.73 26.32 5.05
CA ARG A 20 -2.80 25.24 5.42
C ARG A 20 -3.40 24.25 6.42
N VAL A 21 -4.15 24.71 7.42
CA VAL A 21 -4.81 23.86 8.43
C VAL A 21 -6.00 23.12 7.83
N ARG A 22 -6.73 23.73 6.90
CA ARG A 22 -7.80 23.04 6.15
C ARG A 22 -7.24 21.94 5.26
N LEU A 23 -6.14 22.20 4.55
CA LEU A 23 -5.44 21.18 3.77
C LEU A 23 -4.95 20.02 4.66
N PHE A 24 -4.35 20.33 5.81
CA PHE A 24 -3.86 19.31 6.74
C PHE A 24 -5.00 18.48 7.34
N ASN A 25 -6.12 19.11 7.71
CA ASN A 25 -7.30 18.41 8.21
C ASN A 25 -8.01 17.58 7.13
N ILE A 26 -8.03 18.03 5.88
CA ILE A 26 -8.54 17.22 4.76
C ILE A 26 -7.62 16.03 4.53
N LEU A 27 -6.30 16.20 4.54
CA LEU A 27 -5.33 15.11 4.41
C LEU A 27 -5.46 14.08 5.54
N ALA A 28 -5.65 14.57 6.77
CA ALA A 28 -5.85 13.75 7.96
C ALA A 28 -7.20 13.03 7.91
N ALA A 29 -8.28 13.69 7.51
CA ALA A 29 -9.60 13.09 7.35
C ALA A 29 -9.65 12.06 6.22
N VAL A 30 -8.94 12.32 5.12
CA VAL A 30 -8.78 11.38 4.00
C VAL A 30 -7.96 10.17 4.47
N SER A 31 -6.83 10.37 5.15
CA SER A 31 -6.05 9.27 5.74
C SER A 31 -6.84 8.45 6.76
N PHE A 32 -7.63 9.11 7.61
CA PHE A 32 -8.48 8.45 8.60
C PHE A 32 -9.66 7.73 7.96
N GLY A 33 -10.26 8.29 6.91
CA GLY A 33 -11.31 7.65 6.11
C GLY A 33 -10.80 6.44 5.32
N LEU A 34 -9.59 6.54 4.75
CA LEU A 34 -8.87 5.44 4.10
C LEU A 34 -8.61 4.30 5.09
N LEU A 35 -8.10 4.62 6.29
CA LEU A 35 -7.90 3.64 7.35
C LEU A 35 -9.23 3.01 7.80
N TYR A 36 -10.26 3.83 7.99
CA TYR A 36 -11.58 3.34 8.41
C TYR A 36 -12.21 2.41 7.37
N LEU A 37 -12.13 2.75 6.08
CA LEU A 37 -12.60 1.92 4.96
C LEU A 37 -11.78 0.63 4.80
N SER A 38 -10.46 0.71 4.99
CA SER A 38 -9.55 -0.44 4.97
C SER A 38 -9.86 -1.42 6.11
N ILE A 39 -10.19 -0.91 7.30
CA ILE A 39 -10.55 -1.71 8.48
C ILE A 39 -11.96 -2.31 8.35
N THR A 40 -12.92 -1.59 7.78
CA THR A 40 -14.31 -2.09 7.65
C THR A 40 -14.51 -3.12 6.54
N THR A 41 -13.68 -3.11 5.49
CA THR A 41 -13.84 -4.04 4.35
C THR A 41 -13.14 -5.39 4.52
N GLY A 42 -12.23 -5.53 5.51
CA GLY A 42 -11.54 -6.80 5.80
C GLY A 42 -10.68 -7.36 4.66
N ASN A 43 -10.53 -6.61 3.57
CA ASN A 43 -9.87 -7.03 2.35
C ASN A 43 -8.67 -6.12 2.08
N TYR A 44 -7.51 -6.53 2.61
CA TYR A 44 -6.27 -5.75 2.57
C TYR A 44 -5.89 -5.24 1.17
N GLN A 45 -6.27 -5.97 0.11
CA GLN A 45 -6.03 -5.53 -1.28
C GLN A 45 -6.71 -4.22 -1.65
N LEU A 46 -7.94 -3.98 -1.20
CA LEU A 46 -8.64 -2.73 -1.48
C LEU A 46 -8.01 -1.55 -0.73
N GLY A 47 -7.59 -1.77 0.52
CA GLY A 47 -6.85 -0.77 1.29
C GLY A 47 -5.55 -0.36 0.60
N TYR A 48 -4.79 -1.32 0.05
CA TYR A 48 -3.57 -1.02 -0.70
C TYR A 48 -3.84 -0.25 -1.99
N ILE A 49 -4.83 -0.67 -2.78
CA ILE A 49 -5.20 0.02 -4.02
C ILE A 49 -5.62 1.47 -3.72
N LEU A 50 -6.45 1.67 -2.69
CA LEU A 50 -6.90 2.99 -2.27
C LEU A 50 -5.72 3.88 -1.87
N THR A 51 -4.76 3.33 -1.11
CA THR A 51 -3.55 4.03 -0.69
C THR A 51 -2.68 4.43 -1.89
N VAL A 52 -2.48 3.53 -2.86
CA VAL A 52 -1.75 3.83 -4.09
C VAL A 52 -2.45 4.92 -4.91
N VAL A 53 -3.77 4.81 -5.07
CA VAL A 53 -4.54 5.81 -5.83
C VAL A 53 -4.53 7.19 -5.16
N PHE A 54 -4.68 7.27 -3.83
CA PHE A 54 -4.69 8.57 -3.16
C PHE A 54 -3.30 9.17 -3.00
N ILE A 55 -2.32 8.39 -2.59
CA ILE A 55 -0.98 8.91 -2.28
C ILE A 55 -0.16 9.03 -3.56
N PHE A 56 -0.05 7.97 -4.34
CA PHE A 56 0.87 7.95 -5.48
C PHE A 56 0.29 8.59 -6.75
N LEU A 57 -1.03 8.52 -6.95
CA LEU A 57 -1.70 9.10 -8.13
C LEU A 57 -2.26 10.51 -7.92
N ILE A 58 -2.42 11.00 -6.68
CA ILE A 58 -2.96 12.34 -6.41
C ILE A 58 -1.95 13.20 -5.64
N LEU A 59 -1.49 12.74 -4.47
CA LEU A 59 -0.59 13.54 -3.61
C LEU A 59 0.75 13.81 -4.29
N PHE A 60 1.38 12.80 -4.86
CA PHE A 60 2.70 12.93 -5.49
C PHE A 60 2.68 13.81 -6.75
N PRO A 61 1.70 13.69 -7.66
CA PRO A 61 1.52 14.65 -8.74
C PRO A 61 1.26 16.08 -8.26
N ALA A 62 0.47 16.27 -7.20
CA ALA A 62 0.26 17.60 -6.64
C ALA A 62 1.57 18.18 -6.07
N ALA A 63 2.37 17.37 -5.37
CA ALA A 63 3.68 17.76 -4.88
C ALA A 63 4.67 18.08 -6.00
N PHE A 64 4.59 17.37 -7.14
CA PHE A 64 5.45 17.61 -8.30
C PHE A 64 5.33 19.04 -8.84
N PHE A 65 4.13 19.61 -8.88
CA PHE A 65 3.95 20.99 -9.33
C PHE A 65 4.44 22.03 -8.32
N VAL A 66 4.63 21.66 -7.05
CA VAL A 66 5.08 22.56 -5.96
C VAL A 66 6.59 22.48 -5.72
N SER A 67 7.23 21.35 -6.05
CA SER A 67 8.63 21.05 -5.74
C SER A 67 9.56 21.05 -6.97
N ASP A 68 9.43 22.04 -7.85
CA ASP A 68 10.29 22.22 -9.05
C ASP A 68 10.28 21.03 -10.04
N GLY A 69 9.21 20.23 -9.98
CA GLY A 69 8.91 19.20 -10.97
C GLY A 69 10.03 18.19 -11.13
N TYR A 70 10.54 18.09 -12.37
CA TYR A 70 11.58 17.12 -12.71
C TYR A 70 13.00 17.61 -12.38
N ARG A 71 13.18 18.89 -12.03
CA ARG A 71 14.49 19.48 -11.70
C ARG A 71 14.85 19.31 -10.22
N GLY A 72 13.84 19.19 -9.37
CA GLY A 72 14.00 18.89 -7.94
C GLY A 72 14.12 17.40 -7.63
N GLY A 73 13.85 17.05 -6.37
CA GLY A 73 13.96 15.69 -5.83
C GLY A 73 12.79 14.75 -6.16
N MET A 74 11.71 15.27 -6.74
CA MET A 74 10.46 14.51 -6.99
C MET A 74 10.60 13.25 -7.85
N PRO A 75 11.47 13.18 -8.89
CA PRO A 75 11.69 11.94 -9.62
C PRO A 75 12.14 10.78 -8.71
N THR A 76 12.90 11.06 -7.64
CA THR A 76 13.33 10.05 -6.68
C THR A 76 12.14 9.47 -5.90
N PHE A 77 11.17 10.31 -5.54
CA PHE A 77 9.92 9.87 -4.91
C PHE A 77 9.04 9.06 -5.86
N PHE A 78 9.03 9.36 -7.15
CA PHE A 78 8.28 8.56 -8.13
C PHE A 78 8.82 7.14 -8.25
N VAL A 79 10.15 6.96 -8.33
CA VAL A 79 10.77 5.63 -8.34
C VAL A 79 10.42 4.86 -7.07
N PHE A 80 10.41 5.55 -5.92
CA PHE A 80 9.99 4.97 -4.65
C PHE A 80 8.53 4.51 -4.66
N ALA A 81 7.59 5.35 -5.13
CA ALA A 81 6.18 5.00 -5.24
C ALA A 81 5.97 3.75 -6.11
N VAL A 82 6.54 3.75 -7.32
CA VAL A 82 6.48 2.61 -8.24
C VAL A 82 7.01 1.33 -7.57
N THR A 83 8.15 1.44 -6.87
CA THR A 83 8.76 0.30 -6.19
C THR A 83 7.82 -0.26 -5.12
N ILE A 84 7.29 0.59 -4.24
CA ILE A 84 6.36 0.17 -3.19
C ILE A 84 5.06 -0.41 -3.77
N SER A 85 4.50 0.20 -4.82
CA SER A 85 3.31 -0.31 -5.50
C SER A 85 3.50 -1.73 -6.04
N VAL A 86 4.67 -2.04 -6.62
CA VAL A 86 5.00 -3.39 -7.09
C VAL A 86 5.04 -4.40 -5.95
N PHE A 87 5.60 -4.03 -4.79
CA PHE A 87 5.69 -4.94 -3.65
C PHE A 87 4.36 -5.09 -2.88
N MET A 88 3.52 -4.05 -2.86
CA MET A 88 2.26 -4.06 -2.12
C MET A 88 1.10 -4.73 -2.88
N LEU A 89 1.01 -4.55 -4.20
CA LEU A 89 -0.06 -5.14 -4.99
C LEU A 89 0.28 -6.58 -5.39
N ARG A 90 -0.72 -7.47 -5.41
CA ARG A 90 -0.54 -8.88 -5.83
C ARG A 90 -1.24 -9.14 -7.16
N GLY A 91 -0.60 -9.93 -8.02
CA GLY A 91 -1.19 -10.47 -9.25
C GLY A 91 -1.23 -9.46 -10.41
N ARG A 92 -2.22 -9.61 -11.30
CA ARG A 92 -2.32 -8.81 -12.54
C ARG A 92 -2.61 -7.34 -12.30
N THR A 93 -3.27 -6.99 -11.20
CA THR A 93 -3.58 -5.60 -10.85
C THR A 93 -2.32 -4.79 -10.52
N ALA A 94 -1.30 -5.41 -9.92
CA ALA A 94 -0.01 -4.78 -9.68
C ALA A 94 0.61 -4.26 -10.98
N PHE A 95 0.66 -5.11 -12.01
CA PHE A 95 1.24 -4.74 -13.29
C PHE A 95 0.49 -3.58 -13.96
N ILE A 96 -0.85 -3.59 -13.93
CA ILE A 96 -1.68 -2.54 -14.53
C ILE A 96 -1.49 -1.20 -13.79
N VAL A 97 -1.55 -1.22 -12.45
CA VAL A 97 -1.44 -0.01 -11.62
C VAL A 97 -0.04 0.58 -11.73
N THR A 98 1.00 -0.24 -11.63
CA THR A 98 2.39 0.21 -11.79
C THR A 98 2.65 0.76 -13.19
N ALA A 99 2.13 0.14 -14.26
CA ALA A 99 2.24 0.68 -15.60
C ALA A 99 1.53 2.03 -15.72
N LEU A 100 0.35 2.17 -15.11
CA LEU A 100 -0.41 3.42 -15.10
C LEU A 100 0.31 4.53 -14.32
N GLU A 101 0.90 4.22 -13.16
CA GLU A 101 1.77 5.15 -12.40
C GLU A 101 2.94 5.62 -13.25
N LEU A 102 3.62 4.69 -13.92
CA LEU A 102 4.81 5.01 -14.71
C LEU A 102 4.45 5.89 -15.91
N VAL A 103 3.35 5.58 -16.62
CA VAL A 103 2.82 6.41 -17.71
C VAL A 103 2.45 7.80 -17.19
N LEU A 104 1.79 7.89 -16.04
CA LEU A 104 1.41 9.16 -15.43
C LEU A 104 2.64 10.01 -15.07
N TYR A 105 3.65 9.43 -14.42
CA TYR A 105 4.87 10.15 -14.04
C TYR A 105 5.68 10.62 -15.24
N VAL A 106 5.80 9.79 -16.28
CA VAL A 106 6.42 10.21 -17.54
C VAL A 106 5.61 11.34 -18.19
N ALA A 107 4.28 11.22 -18.23
CA ALA A 107 3.42 12.26 -18.79
C ALA A 107 3.53 13.58 -18.01
N LEU A 108 3.67 13.55 -16.69
CA LEU A 108 3.89 14.75 -15.87
C LEU A 108 5.23 15.41 -16.18
N CYS A 109 6.31 14.64 -16.31
CA CYS A 109 7.62 15.17 -16.69
C CYS A 109 7.59 15.82 -18.08
N VAL A 110 6.98 15.15 -19.06
CA VAL A 110 6.82 15.68 -20.42
C VAL A 110 5.92 16.92 -20.43
N TYR A 111 4.83 16.91 -19.66
CA TYR A 111 3.93 18.05 -19.54
C TYR A 111 4.63 19.27 -18.92
N ALA A 112 5.40 19.08 -17.85
CA ALA A 112 6.20 20.14 -17.23
C ALA A 112 7.25 20.71 -18.19
N TYR A 113 7.83 19.87 -19.06
CA TYR A 113 8.77 20.33 -20.08
C TYR A 113 8.11 21.27 -21.10
N PHE A 114 6.89 20.96 -21.56
CA PHE A 114 6.16 21.80 -22.53
C PHE A 114 5.44 22.99 -21.90
N ARG A 115 5.12 22.93 -20.61
CA ARG A 115 4.44 23.98 -19.82
C ARG A 115 5.25 24.31 -18.57
N PRO A 116 6.42 24.97 -18.70
CA PRO A 116 7.26 25.31 -17.55
C PRO A 116 6.51 26.18 -16.53
N ASP A 117 5.61 27.06 -16.96
CA ASP A 117 4.81 27.92 -16.08
C ASP A 117 3.86 27.15 -15.14
N SER A 118 3.65 25.84 -15.36
CA SER A 118 2.81 25.01 -14.49
C SER A 118 3.52 24.53 -13.22
N VAL A 119 4.84 24.64 -13.15
CA VAL A 119 5.67 24.17 -12.03
C VAL A 119 6.26 25.37 -11.29
N GLN A 120 6.18 25.33 -9.95
CA GLN A 120 6.88 26.31 -9.11
C GLN A 120 8.37 26.03 -9.12
N HIS A 121 9.13 26.94 -9.71
CA HIS A 121 10.58 26.83 -9.78
C HIS A 121 11.24 27.36 -8.52
N PHE A 122 12.31 26.70 -8.08
CA PHE A 122 13.15 27.22 -7.01
C PHE A 122 13.88 28.49 -7.47
N ALA A 123 13.96 29.49 -6.59
CA ALA A 123 14.62 30.75 -6.88
C ALA A 123 16.17 30.65 -6.85
N SER A 124 16.70 29.61 -6.19
CA SER A 124 18.13 29.41 -5.95
C SER A 124 18.52 27.97 -6.26
N GLU A 125 19.66 27.78 -6.95
CA GLU A 125 20.26 26.46 -7.20
C GLU A 125 20.59 25.72 -5.89
N GLY A 126 20.88 26.47 -4.81
CA GLY A 126 21.14 25.90 -3.49
C GLY A 126 19.92 25.20 -2.88
N ASP A 127 18.72 25.77 -3.07
CA ASP A 127 17.48 25.20 -2.56
C ASP A 127 17.11 23.92 -3.34
N MET A 128 17.36 23.92 -4.66
CA MET A 128 17.20 22.74 -5.50
C MET A 128 18.15 21.61 -5.06
N LEU A 129 19.43 21.92 -4.81
CA LEU A 129 20.39 20.92 -4.35
C LEU A 129 20.01 20.35 -2.98
N GLN A 130 19.55 21.21 -2.06
CA GLN A 130 19.06 20.76 -0.76
C GLN A 130 17.85 19.83 -0.88
N ASP A 131 16.90 20.15 -1.75
CA ASP A 131 15.73 19.30 -2.00
C ASP A 131 16.13 17.95 -2.61
N ILE A 132 17.06 17.93 -3.57
CA ILE A 132 17.60 16.69 -4.15
C ILE A 132 18.31 15.84 -3.09
N ILE A 133 19.18 16.43 -2.26
CA ILE A 133 19.91 15.69 -1.22
C ILE A 133 18.93 15.15 -0.16
N LEU A 134 18.00 15.99 0.29
CA LEU A 134 17.03 15.62 1.32
C LEU A 134 16.11 14.50 0.81
N SER A 135 15.52 14.66 -0.37
CA SER A 135 14.68 13.64 -1.01
C SER A 135 15.43 12.33 -1.18
N PHE A 136 16.66 12.36 -1.69
CA PHE A 136 17.46 11.16 -1.89
C PHE A 136 17.72 10.39 -0.59
N VAL A 137 18.15 11.09 0.48
CA VAL A 137 18.42 10.48 1.77
C VAL A 137 17.13 9.95 2.41
N THR A 138 16.07 10.75 2.43
CA THR A 138 14.79 10.37 3.03
C THR A 138 14.16 9.17 2.32
N VAL A 139 14.16 9.17 0.98
CA VAL A 139 13.62 8.06 0.20
C VAL A 139 14.45 6.80 0.39
N SER A 140 15.78 6.90 0.38
CA SER A 140 16.67 5.74 0.55
C SER A 140 16.47 5.05 1.90
N ILE A 141 16.41 5.82 2.98
CA ILE A 141 16.17 5.28 4.33
C ILE A 141 14.77 4.66 4.42
N SER A 142 13.75 5.38 3.94
CA SER A 142 12.36 4.91 3.99
C SER A 142 12.18 3.63 3.21
N LEU A 143 12.73 3.55 1.99
CA LEU A 143 12.69 2.35 1.17
C LEU A 143 13.40 1.18 1.83
N GLY A 144 14.59 1.41 2.42
CA GLY A 144 15.32 0.37 3.15
C GLY A 144 14.51 -0.23 4.30
N ILE A 145 13.89 0.63 5.13
CA ILE A 145 13.05 0.20 6.26
C ILE A 145 11.83 -0.58 5.77
N ILE A 146 11.07 0.01 4.84
CA ILE A 146 9.83 -0.60 4.34
C ILE A 146 10.12 -1.95 3.67
N MET A 147 11.19 -2.03 2.87
CA MET A 147 11.60 -3.26 2.22
C MET A 147 12.03 -4.34 3.23
N HIS A 148 12.76 -3.94 4.28
CA HIS A 148 13.15 -4.87 5.35
C HIS A 148 11.93 -5.50 6.01
N TYR A 149 10.93 -4.68 6.36
CA TYR A 149 9.67 -5.17 6.94
C TYR A 149 8.87 -6.02 5.95
N HIS A 150 8.76 -5.59 4.69
CA HIS A 150 8.04 -6.35 3.66
C HIS A 150 8.63 -7.75 3.48
N PHE A 151 9.95 -7.88 3.36
CA PHE A 151 10.59 -9.18 3.21
C PHE A 151 10.42 -10.05 4.45
N ARG A 152 10.58 -9.47 5.66
CA ARG A 152 10.36 -10.19 6.92
C ARG A 152 8.94 -10.74 7.03
N LEU A 153 7.94 -9.89 6.80
CA LEU A 153 6.54 -10.26 6.89
C LEU A 153 6.15 -11.32 5.84
N ASN A 154 6.62 -11.15 4.60
CA ASN A 154 6.37 -12.13 3.54
C ASN A 154 7.01 -13.49 3.86
N TYR A 155 8.21 -13.51 4.46
CA TYR A 155 8.90 -14.74 4.86
C TYR A 155 8.16 -15.48 5.99
N GLU A 156 7.70 -14.75 7.01
CA GLU A 156 6.95 -15.34 8.13
C GLU A 156 5.60 -15.90 7.67
N GLN A 157 4.87 -15.17 6.83
CA GLN A 157 3.60 -15.63 6.25
C GLN A 157 3.77 -16.91 5.43
N GLN A 158 4.84 -17.05 4.64
CA GLN A 158 5.10 -18.28 3.90
C GLN A 158 5.35 -19.46 4.82
N LYS A 159 6.10 -19.26 5.92
CA LYS A 159 6.41 -20.32 6.89
C LYS A 159 5.15 -20.82 7.62
N GLU A 160 4.24 -19.92 7.97
CA GLU A 160 2.95 -20.29 8.57
C GLU A 160 2.05 -21.03 7.57
N LEU A 161 2.00 -20.56 6.33
CA LEU A 161 1.22 -21.19 5.26
C LEU A 161 1.73 -22.61 4.94
N GLU A 162 3.04 -22.81 4.93
CA GLU A 162 3.68 -24.12 4.70
C GLU A 162 3.30 -25.10 5.82
N LYS A 163 3.40 -24.68 7.09
CA LYS A 163 2.98 -25.50 8.24
C LYS A 163 1.50 -25.87 8.18
N ALA A 164 0.63 -24.90 7.90
CA ALA A 164 -0.81 -25.16 7.76
C ALA A 164 -1.10 -26.15 6.62
N ARG A 165 -0.34 -26.06 5.51
CA ARG A 165 -0.45 -27.00 4.39
C ARG A 165 0.04 -28.40 4.78
N GLU A 166 1.15 -28.52 5.49
CA GLU A 166 1.67 -29.81 5.99
C GLU A 166 0.69 -30.48 6.95
N GLU A 167 0.14 -29.73 7.91
CA GLU A 167 -0.89 -30.23 8.84
C GLU A 167 -2.15 -30.68 8.10
N ALA A 168 -2.63 -29.89 7.13
CA ALA A 168 -3.78 -30.25 6.30
C ALA A 168 -3.52 -31.54 5.47
N LEU A 169 -2.32 -31.68 4.91
CA LEU A 169 -1.92 -32.89 4.17
C LEU A 169 -1.78 -34.10 5.09
N ALA A 170 -1.24 -33.93 6.30
CA ALA A 170 -1.11 -35.01 7.28
C ALA A 170 -2.49 -35.51 7.74
N LEU A 171 -3.40 -34.59 8.09
CA LEU A 171 -4.80 -34.92 8.40
C LEU A 171 -5.50 -35.62 7.24
N SER A 172 -5.28 -35.15 6.01
CA SER A 172 -5.83 -35.80 4.82
C SER A 172 -5.29 -37.21 4.63
N ARG A 173 -3.98 -37.44 4.78
CA ARG A 173 -3.37 -38.77 4.64
C ARG A 173 -3.89 -39.76 5.69
N VAL A 174 -4.05 -39.31 6.94
CA VAL A 174 -4.62 -40.14 8.01
C VAL A 174 -6.08 -40.51 7.70
N LYS A 175 -6.91 -39.54 7.26
CA LYS A 175 -8.30 -39.83 6.84
C LYS A 175 -8.34 -40.81 5.67
N THR A 176 -7.52 -40.61 4.64
CA THR A 176 -7.50 -41.51 3.48
C THR A 176 -7.05 -42.91 3.85
N SER A 177 -6.00 -43.07 4.67
CA SER A 177 -5.53 -44.40 5.08
C SER A 177 -6.55 -45.11 5.96
N PHE A 178 -7.22 -44.38 6.86
CA PHE A 178 -8.31 -44.92 7.69
C PHE A 178 -9.47 -45.40 6.82
N LEU A 179 -9.96 -44.58 5.88
CA LEU A 179 -11.03 -44.93 4.95
C LEU A 179 -10.67 -46.13 4.06
N THR A 180 -9.42 -46.20 3.61
CA THR A 180 -8.95 -47.31 2.77
C THR A 180 -8.88 -48.61 3.58
N ASN A 181 -8.42 -48.56 4.83
CA ASN A 181 -8.34 -49.73 5.71
C ASN A 181 -9.74 -50.21 6.14
N THR A 182 -10.65 -49.30 6.50
CA THR A 182 -12.04 -49.66 6.81
C THR A 182 -12.76 -50.24 5.60
N ALA A 183 -12.57 -49.66 4.40
CA ALA A 183 -13.11 -50.22 3.16
C ALA A 183 -12.55 -51.63 2.89
N MET A 184 -11.22 -51.81 2.96
CA MET A 184 -10.56 -53.11 2.81
C MET A 184 -11.09 -54.14 3.81
N ARG A 185 -11.35 -53.75 5.06
CA ARG A 185 -11.87 -54.64 6.10
C ARG A 185 -13.35 -54.97 5.91
N SER A 186 -14.14 -54.04 5.43
CA SER A 186 -15.56 -54.26 5.09
C SER A 186 -15.75 -55.12 3.84
N ALA A 187 -14.79 -55.07 2.90
CA ALA A 187 -14.79 -55.89 1.69
C ALA A 187 -14.19 -57.29 1.91
N ARG A 188 -13.58 -57.57 3.08
CA ARG A 188 -13.20 -58.95 3.43
C ARG A 188 -14.47 -59.74 3.73
N PRO A 189 -14.77 -60.83 2.98
CA PRO A 189 -15.92 -61.66 3.26
C PRO A 189 -15.75 -62.31 4.63
N SER A 190 -16.83 -62.35 5.41
CA SER A 190 -16.91 -62.97 6.74
C SER A 190 -16.77 -64.48 6.64
N THR A 191 -15.57 -65.00 6.38
CA THR A 191 -15.29 -66.44 6.32
C THR A 191 -14.82 -67.00 7.67
N TRP A 192 -15.13 -66.33 8.79
CA TRP A 192 -14.68 -66.72 10.14
C TRP A 192 -15.82 -67.05 11.13
N PHE A 193 -17.07 -67.17 10.67
CA PHE A 193 -18.21 -67.57 11.53
C PHE A 193 -18.70 -69.01 11.28
N SER A 194 -17.86 -69.88 10.74
CA SER A 194 -18.17 -71.31 10.58
C SER A 194 -17.03 -72.18 11.10
N ALA A 195 -17.02 -72.43 12.40
CA ALA A 195 -16.47 -73.63 13.05
C ALA A 195 -16.98 -73.69 14.49
#